data_AF-B2W6I6-F1
#
_entry.id   AF-B2W6I6-F1
#
_cell.length_a   1.000
_cell.length_b   1.000
_cell.length_c   1.000
_cell.angle_alpha   90.00
_cell.angle_beta   90.00
_cell.angle_gamma   90.00
#
_symmetry.space_group_name_H-M   'P 1'
#
loop_
_entity.id
_entity.type
_entity.pdbx_description
1 polymer ?
#
loop_
_entity_poly.entity_id
_entity_poly.type
_entity_poly.pdbx_seq_one_letter_code
_entity_poly.pdbx_strand_id
1 'polypeptide(L)'
;MFCPDERLIVTQLNNTHDLALNLFCVDRPQLLMLTLDSYKRQHEALDVDDLEVMLQVLRKFPGMYAIFNCGERGGCSRVHKHLQGLKGPPYAFDYLISALNDPEKKVPFQYFLHHFSEGFETTTAKDVLSIYTTLLTQCRSLMNFEEKDAPPHNVIMWADHLIIVPRRAGCTEGASANAGGMLGSVWVTGQAHIDEWLRIGCANVLRELGVPSQ
;
A
#
# COMPACT_ATOMS: atom_id res chain seq x y z
N MET A 1 8.68 -16.37 -15.74
CA MET A 1 8.75 -14.95 -16.16
C MET A 1 7.34 -14.53 -16.50
N PHE A 2 6.70 -13.67 -15.69
CA PHE A 2 5.34 -13.18 -15.96
C PHE A 2 5.48 -11.77 -16.54
N CYS A 3 5.42 -11.67 -17.87
CA CYS A 3 5.37 -10.41 -18.58
C CYS A 3 3.91 -9.92 -18.57
N PRO A 4 3.63 -8.63 -18.32
CA PRO A 4 2.30 -8.10 -18.56
C PRO A 4 1.93 -8.28 -20.04
N ASP A 5 0.65 -8.55 -20.31
CA ASP A 5 0.15 -8.58 -21.68
C ASP A 5 0.42 -7.23 -22.34
N GLU A 6 1.15 -7.21 -23.45
CA GLU A 6 1.58 -5.99 -24.13
C GLU A 6 0.40 -5.06 -24.46
N ARG A 7 -0.80 -5.63 -24.66
CA ARG A 7 -2.02 -4.86 -24.92
C ARG A 7 -2.52 -4.06 -23.72
N LEU A 8 -2.08 -4.42 -22.51
CA LEU A 8 -2.41 -3.74 -21.26
C LEU A 8 -1.36 -2.70 -20.89
N ILE A 9 -0.17 -2.71 -21.51
CA ILE A 9 0.89 -1.74 -21.25
C ILE A 9 0.51 -0.42 -21.92
N VAL A 10 0.48 0.64 -21.11
CA VAL A 10 0.15 2.00 -21.54
C VAL A 10 1.41 2.74 -21.97
N THR A 11 2.45 2.68 -21.14
CA THR A 11 3.75 3.34 -21.36
C THR A 11 4.79 2.78 -20.38
N GLN A 12 6.05 3.13 -20.58
CA GLN A 12 7.09 2.99 -19.56
C GLN A 12 7.20 4.27 -18.72
N LEU A 13 7.53 4.10 -17.43
CA LEU A 13 7.79 5.16 -16.45
C LEU A 13 9.23 5.03 -15.94
N ASN A 14 9.92 6.17 -15.88
CA ASN A 14 11.30 6.27 -15.37
C ASN A 14 12.29 5.25 -16.00
N ASN A 15 11.99 4.67 -17.17
CA ASN A 15 12.74 3.57 -17.79
C ASN A 15 12.98 2.34 -16.87
N THR A 16 12.20 2.21 -15.79
CA THR A 16 12.35 1.16 -14.77
C THR A 16 11.07 0.39 -14.54
N HIS A 17 9.92 0.93 -14.94
CA HIS A 17 8.62 0.31 -14.75
C HIS A 17 7.76 0.37 -16.02
N ASP A 18 6.99 -0.69 -16.26
CA ASP A 18 5.82 -0.62 -17.14
C ASP A 18 4.63 -0.08 -16.36
N LEU A 19 3.93 0.92 -16.91
CA LEU A 19 2.59 1.31 -16.49
C LEU A 19 1.58 0.53 -17.31
N ALA A 20 0.77 -0.29 -16.65
CA ALA A 20 -0.21 -1.14 -17.29
C ALA A 20 -1.60 -1.03 -16.63
N LEU A 21 -2.64 -1.43 -17.36
CA LEU A 21 -3.98 -1.62 -16.80
C LEU A 21 -4.06 -2.95 -16.05
N ASN A 22 -4.64 -2.94 -14.85
CA ASN A 22 -4.93 -4.17 -14.13
C ASN A 22 -6.12 -4.90 -14.80
N LEU A 23 -5.87 -6.09 -15.34
CA LEU A 23 -6.90 -6.94 -15.94
C LEU A 23 -7.98 -7.35 -14.93
N PHE A 24 -7.58 -7.56 -13.67
CA PHE A 24 -8.46 -7.93 -12.56
C PHE A 24 -8.63 -6.74 -11.61
N CYS A 25 -9.05 -5.62 -12.19
CA CYS A 25 -9.27 -4.37 -11.46
C CYS A 25 -10.52 -4.45 -10.56
N VAL A 26 -10.41 -3.89 -9.35
CA VAL A 26 -11.56 -3.67 -8.47
C VAL A 26 -12.33 -2.43 -8.91
N ASP A 27 -11.61 -1.36 -9.26
CA ASP A 27 -12.17 -0.14 -9.84
C ASP A 27 -11.49 0.20 -11.17
N ARG A 28 -12.24 0.76 -12.12
CA ARG A 28 -11.72 1.10 -13.45
C ARG A 28 -11.44 2.60 -13.61
N PRO A 29 -10.25 2.99 -14.11
CA PRO A 29 -9.03 2.19 -14.19
C PRO A 29 -8.38 1.92 -12.81
N GLN A 30 -7.77 0.75 -12.69
CA GLN A 30 -6.74 0.44 -11.70
C GLN A 30 -5.44 0.20 -12.48
N LEU A 31 -4.39 0.87 -12.07
CA LEU A 31 -3.08 0.88 -12.71
C LEU A 31 -2.14 -0.07 -11.97
N LEU A 32 -1.24 -0.69 -12.72
CA LEU A 32 -0.07 -1.42 -12.21
C LEU A 32 1.18 -0.70 -12.67
N MET A 33 2.10 -0.42 -11.75
CA MET A 33 3.46 0.00 -12.05
C MET A 33 4.36 -1.21 -11.74
N LEU A 34 4.78 -1.93 -12.78
CA LEU A 34 5.51 -3.19 -12.67
C LEU A 34 6.99 -2.95 -12.97
N THR A 35 7.90 -3.41 -12.11
CA THR A 35 9.34 -3.29 -12.39
C THR A 35 9.70 -4.03 -13.69
N LEU A 36 10.57 -3.44 -14.52
CA LEU A 36 11.10 -4.11 -15.72
C LEU A 36 12.03 -5.27 -15.34
N ASP A 37 12.76 -5.12 -14.23
CA ASP A 37 13.56 -6.21 -13.68
C ASP A 37 12.69 -7.26 -12.99
N SER A 38 12.45 -8.36 -13.71
CA SER A 38 11.66 -9.50 -13.23
C SER A 38 12.24 -10.23 -12.01
N TYR A 39 13.48 -9.92 -11.58
CA TYR A 39 14.09 -10.46 -10.37
C TYR A 39 13.72 -9.68 -9.12
N LYS A 40 13.28 -8.42 -9.23
CA LYS A 40 12.79 -7.64 -8.10
C LYS A 40 11.60 -8.33 -7.43
N ARG A 41 11.64 -8.43 -6.11
CA ARG A 41 10.66 -9.14 -5.30
C ARG A 41 9.81 -8.19 -4.49
N GLN A 42 8.58 -8.62 -4.27
CA GLN A 42 7.58 -7.86 -3.54
C GLN A 42 7.90 -7.71 -2.04
N HIS A 43 8.84 -8.51 -1.49
CA HIS A 43 9.35 -8.34 -0.11
C HIS A 43 10.55 -7.39 -0.02
N GLU A 44 11.06 -6.88 -1.15
CA GLU A 44 12.07 -5.84 -1.13
C GLU A 44 11.43 -4.49 -0.79
N ALA A 45 12.14 -3.68 0.00
CA ALA A 45 11.72 -2.31 0.28
C ALA A 45 11.59 -1.49 -1.01
N LEU A 46 10.73 -0.46 -0.98
CA LEU A 46 10.72 0.55 -2.04
C LEU A 46 12.08 1.25 -2.13
N ASP A 47 12.57 1.41 -3.36
CA ASP A 47 13.77 2.16 -3.71
C ASP A 47 13.39 3.50 -4.38
N VAL A 48 14.40 4.25 -4.81
CA VAL A 48 14.19 5.58 -5.41
C VAL A 48 13.38 5.49 -6.71
N ASP A 49 13.54 4.42 -7.49
CA ASP A 49 12.86 4.29 -8.77
C ASP A 49 11.37 3.97 -8.57
N ASP A 50 11.03 3.14 -7.58
CA ASP A 50 9.63 2.88 -7.23
C ASP A 50 8.91 4.17 -6.79
N LEU A 51 9.56 4.96 -5.93
CA LEU A 51 8.98 6.18 -5.39
C LEU A 51 8.86 7.28 -6.46
N GLU A 52 9.81 7.34 -7.39
CA GLU A 52 9.74 8.23 -8.54
C GLU A 52 8.54 7.90 -9.42
N VAL A 53 8.29 6.62 -9.74
CA VAL A 53 7.12 6.26 -10.57
C VAL A 53 5.79 6.46 -9.83
N MET A 54 5.74 6.25 -8.51
CA MET A 54 4.55 6.58 -7.71
C MET A 54 4.25 8.08 -7.77
N LEU A 55 5.25 8.95 -7.58
CA LEU A 55 5.08 10.39 -7.69
C LEU A 55 4.65 10.82 -9.11
N GLN A 56 5.27 10.26 -10.15
CA GLN A 56 4.88 10.54 -11.55
C GLN A 56 3.40 10.21 -11.81
N VAL A 57 2.92 9.07 -11.31
CA VAL A 57 1.51 8.66 -11.45
C VAL A 57 0.60 9.61 -10.67
N LEU A 58 0.92 9.93 -9.42
CA LEU A 58 0.08 10.78 -8.57
C LEU A 58 -0.05 12.21 -9.10
N ARG A 59 1.05 12.80 -9.61
CA ARG A 59 1.03 14.13 -10.25
C ARG A 59 0.21 14.14 -11.53
N LYS A 60 0.33 13.08 -12.34
CA LYS A 60 -0.34 12.99 -13.64
C LYS A 60 -1.83 12.67 -13.52
N PHE A 61 -2.24 11.97 -12.47
CA PHE A 61 -3.62 11.59 -12.24
C PHE A 61 -4.12 12.12 -10.89
N PRO A 62 -4.48 13.42 -10.82
CA PRO A 62 -5.12 13.98 -9.65
C PRO A 62 -6.36 13.16 -9.27
N GLY A 63 -6.46 12.80 -7.99
CA GLY A 63 -7.53 11.95 -7.50
C GLY A 63 -7.26 10.44 -7.63
N MET A 64 -6.02 10.02 -7.87
CA MET A 64 -5.57 8.65 -7.59
C MET A 64 -4.74 8.58 -6.31
N TYR A 65 -4.76 7.42 -5.64
CA TYR A 65 -3.80 7.05 -4.61
C TYR A 65 -2.93 5.89 -5.09
N ALA A 66 -1.71 5.80 -4.57
CA ALA A 66 -0.77 4.74 -4.90
C ALA A 66 -0.55 3.82 -3.69
N ILE A 67 -0.44 2.51 -3.93
CA ILE A 67 -0.19 1.52 -2.89
C ILE A 67 0.94 0.54 -3.22
N PHE A 68 1.58 0.04 -2.17
CA PHE A 68 2.49 -1.09 -2.22
C PHE A 68 2.19 -2.05 -1.07
N ASN A 69 2.19 -3.36 -1.37
CA ASN A 69 1.95 -4.43 -0.41
C ASN A 69 3.25 -5.23 -0.26
N CYS A 70 4.02 -5.01 0.80
CA CYS A 70 5.34 -5.62 0.97
C CYS A 70 5.23 -7.05 1.51
N GLY A 71 5.56 -8.02 0.67
CA GLY A 71 5.56 -9.46 1.00
C GLY A 71 4.16 -10.07 1.23
N GLU A 72 4.14 -11.38 1.46
CA GLU A 72 2.91 -12.16 1.65
C GLU A 72 2.08 -11.65 2.84
N ARG A 73 2.75 -11.37 3.97
CA ARG A 73 2.12 -10.79 5.16
C ARG A 73 1.60 -9.37 4.91
N GLY A 74 2.13 -8.65 3.92
CA GLY A 74 1.61 -7.38 3.43
C GLY A 74 0.33 -7.50 2.59
N GLY A 75 -0.10 -8.72 2.27
CA GLY A 75 -1.27 -8.97 1.42
C GLY A 75 -0.97 -8.87 -0.08
N CYS A 76 0.27 -9.17 -0.50
CA CYS A 76 0.59 -9.17 -1.91
C CYS A 76 -0.01 -10.38 -2.65
N SER A 77 -0.50 -10.17 -3.87
CA SER A 77 -1.01 -11.25 -4.72
C SER A 77 0.04 -11.83 -5.66
N ARG A 78 1.16 -11.13 -5.86
CA ARG A 78 2.23 -11.51 -6.79
C ARG A 78 3.59 -11.27 -6.16
N VAL A 79 4.55 -12.14 -6.52
CA VAL A 79 5.93 -12.11 -6.02
C VAL A 79 6.81 -11.10 -6.77
N HIS A 80 6.53 -10.85 -8.06
CA HIS A 80 7.24 -9.82 -8.83
C HIS A 80 6.84 -8.44 -8.30
N LYS A 81 7.83 -7.59 -8.02
CA LYS A 81 7.66 -6.26 -7.45
C LYS A 81 6.75 -5.40 -8.32
N HIS A 82 5.68 -4.90 -7.72
CA HIS A 82 4.72 -4.02 -8.37
C HIS A 82 4.04 -3.09 -7.37
N LEU A 83 3.68 -1.92 -7.87
CA LEU A 83 2.92 -0.88 -7.20
C LEU A 83 1.57 -0.76 -7.91
N GLN A 84 0.58 -0.18 -7.24
CA GLN A 84 -0.76 -0.03 -7.84
C GLN A 84 -1.24 1.40 -7.69
N GLY A 85 -1.88 1.93 -8.74
CA GLY A 85 -2.59 3.21 -8.71
C GLY A 85 -4.09 2.96 -8.78
N LEU A 86 -4.85 3.55 -7.86
CA LEU A 86 -6.29 3.40 -7.77
C LEU A 86 -6.96 4.75 -7.71
N LYS A 87 -8.18 4.86 -8.22
CA LYS A 87 -9.00 6.07 -8.04
C LYS A 87 -9.23 6.34 -6.56
N GLY A 88 -9.39 7.64 -6.25
CA GLY A 88 -9.51 8.30 -4.96
C GLY A 88 -9.88 7.40 -3.80
N PRO A 89 -9.25 7.59 -2.64
CA PRO A 89 -9.43 6.65 -1.58
C PRO A 89 -10.86 6.68 -1.05
N PRO A 90 -11.32 5.57 -0.46
CA PRO A 90 -12.53 5.57 0.32
C PRO A 90 -12.50 6.63 1.42
N TYR A 91 -13.68 7.09 1.82
CA TYR A 91 -13.91 7.98 2.95
C TYR A 91 -13.12 7.63 4.23
N ALA A 92 -12.83 6.34 4.44
CA ALA A 92 -12.07 5.87 5.60
C ALA A 92 -10.62 6.38 5.65
N PHE A 93 -10.01 6.80 4.53
CA PHE A 93 -8.64 7.35 4.55
C PHE A 93 -8.58 8.67 5.31
N ASP A 94 -9.54 9.58 5.09
CA ASP A 94 -9.60 10.86 5.80
C ASP A 94 -9.83 10.64 7.31
N TYR A 95 -10.58 9.59 7.67
CA TYR A 95 -10.74 9.19 9.07
C TYR A 95 -9.40 8.79 9.69
N LEU A 96 -8.60 7.95 9.01
CA LEU A 96 -7.26 7.57 9.47
C LEU A 96 -6.32 8.78 9.58
N ILE A 97 -6.27 9.64 8.57
CA ILE A 97 -5.39 10.82 8.58
C ILE A 97 -5.76 11.74 9.76
N SER A 98 -7.05 11.97 9.98
CA SER A 98 -7.51 12.86 11.06
C SER A 98 -7.42 12.22 12.45
N ALA A 99 -7.38 10.90 12.58
CA ALA A 99 -7.29 10.21 13.86
C ALA A 99 -5.98 10.46 14.62
N LEU A 100 -4.88 10.84 13.94
CA LEU A 100 -3.64 11.20 14.62
C LEU A 100 -3.75 12.47 15.49
N ASN A 101 -4.68 13.35 15.13
CA ASN A 101 -4.88 14.63 15.81
C ASN A 101 -6.15 14.63 16.69
N ASP A 102 -6.86 13.50 16.76
CA ASP A 102 -8.15 13.38 17.43
C ASP A 102 -8.18 12.10 18.29
N PRO A 103 -7.98 12.21 19.61
CA PRO A 103 -7.91 11.05 20.51
C PRO A 103 -9.24 10.28 20.62
N GLU A 104 -10.37 10.87 20.21
CA GLU A 104 -11.67 10.19 20.21
C GLU A 104 -11.78 9.19 19.04
N LYS A 105 -10.99 9.40 17.97
CA LYS A 105 -10.97 8.51 16.81
C LYS A 105 -10.06 7.32 17.05
N LYS A 106 -10.66 6.14 17.09
CA LYS A 106 -9.95 4.88 17.28
C LYS A 106 -9.66 4.20 15.94
N VAL A 107 -8.40 3.80 15.76
CA VAL A 107 -7.94 2.93 14.67
C VAL A 107 -7.42 1.64 15.30
N PRO A 108 -7.87 0.45 14.88
CA PRO A 108 -7.60 -0.80 15.61
C PRO A 108 -6.17 -1.35 15.44
N PHE A 109 -5.31 -0.64 14.73
CA PHE A 109 -3.92 -1.00 14.46
C PHE A 109 -3.04 0.26 14.46
N GLN A 110 -1.74 0.06 14.62
CA GLN A 110 -0.72 1.09 14.52
C GLN A 110 -0.36 1.36 13.07
N TYR A 111 -0.08 2.62 12.78
CA TYR A 111 0.37 3.09 11.48
C TYR A 111 1.25 4.33 11.69
N PHE A 112 2.08 4.62 10.72
CA PHE A 112 2.89 5.82 10.66
C PHE A 112 2.42 6.69 9.51
N LEU A 113 2.56 8.00 9.66
CA LEU A 113 2.12 8.97 8.67
C LEU A 113 3.08 10.14 8.64
N HIS A 114 3.36 10.60 7.44
CA HIS A 114 4.09 11.83 7.19
C HIS A 114 3.34 12.66 6.14
N HIS A 115 3.21 13.95 6.39
CA HIS A 115 2.62 14.91 5.46
C HIS A 115 3.70 15.78 4.83
N PHE A 116 3.78 15.79 3.51
CA PHE A 116 4.68 16.66 2.75
C PHE A 116 4.01 18.02 2.57
N SER A 117 4.36 19.00 3.40
CA SER A 117 3.68 20.31 3.43
C SER A 117 3.78 21.10 2.12
N GLU A 118 4.84 20.90 1.34
CA GLU A 118 5.05 21.52 0.03
C GLU A 118 4.38 20.73 -1.12
N GLY A 119 3.68 19.65 -0.79
CA GLY A 119 2.97 18.79 -1.71
C GLY A 119 3.85 17.84 -2.52
N PHE A 120 3.23 16.82 -3.12
CA PHE A 120 3.90 15.87 -4.00
C PHE A 120 4.41 16.50 -5.29
N GLU A 121 3.89 17.66 -5.72
CA GLU A 121 4.39 18.37 -6.91
C GLU A 121 5.88 18.75 -6.78
N THR A 122 6.33 19.14 -5.59
CA THR A 122 7.71 19.58 -5.35
C THR A 122 8.58 18.51 -4.67
N THR A 123 7.96 17.53 -4.00
CA THR A 123 8.64 16.45 -3.28
C THR A 123 9.43 15.54 -4.21
N THR A 124 10.72 15.31 -3.99
CA THR A 124 11.49 14.37 -4.82
C THR A 124 11.39 12.93 -4.30
N ALA A 125 11.66 11.94 -5.15
CA ALA A 125 11.71 10.53 -4.73
C ALA A 125 12.72 10.28 -3.59
N LYS A 126 13.81 11.05 -3.53
CA LYS A 126 14.80 10.97 -2.46
C LYS A 126 14.26 11.49 -1.12
N ASP A 127 13.43 12.53 -1.15
CA ASP A 127 12.77 13.04 0.05
C ASP A 127 11.81 11.98 0.60
N VAL A 128 11.00 11.37 -0.28
CA VAL A 128 10.11 10.27 0.12
C VAL A 128 10.90 9.08 0.64
N LEU A 129 12.02 8.72 0.00
CA LEU A 129 12.86 7.59 0.42
C LEU A 129 13.45 7.81 1.82
N SER A 130 13.88 9.03 2.14
CA SER A 130 14.42 9.38 3.45
C SER A 130 13.39 9.20 4.57
N ILE A 131 12.17 9.70 4.35
CA ILE A 131 11.05 9.53 5.31
C ILE A 131 10.65 8.07 5.39
N TYR A 132 10.45 7.40 4.26
CA TYR A 132 10.09 5.99 4.18
C TYR A 132 11.08 5.10 4.94
N THR A 133 12.39 5.32 4.78
CA THR A 133 13.44 4.56 5.50
C THR A 133 13.34 4.76 7.02
N THR A 134 13.08 5.99 7.46
CA THR A 134 12.84 6.30 8.88
C THR A 134 11.62 5.55 9.42
N LEU A 135 10.50 5.61 8.72
CA LEU A 135 9.27 4.91 9.13
C LEU A 135 9.42 3.39 9.08
N LEU A 136 10.18 2.86 8.12
CA LEU A 136 10.46 1.42 8.04
C LEU A 136 11.32 0.94 9.22
N THR A 137 12.22 1.78 9.72
CA THR A 137 13.01 1.50 10.93
C THR A 137 12.11 1.43 12.16
N GLN A 138 11.13 2.34 12.26
CA GLN A 138 10.10 2.29 13.31
C GLN A 138 9.23 1.04 13.19
N CYS A 139 8.84 0.63 11.97
CA CYS A 139 8.13 -0.63 11.74
C CYS A 139 8.93 -1.83 12.26
N ARG A 140 10.23 -1.91 11.93
CA ARG A 140 11.12 -2.98 12.40
C ARG A 140 11.16 -3.05 13.92
N SER A 141 11.36 -1.90 14.59
CA SER A 141 11.42 -1.83 16.04
C SER A 141 10.08 -2.21 16.67
N LEU A 142 8.97 -1.71 16.14
CA LEU A 142 7.63 -2.01 16.65
C LEU A 142 7.30 -3.50 16.57
N MET A 143 7.76 -4.17 15.52
CA MET A 143 7.48 -5.59 15.26
C MET A 143 8.55 -6.53 15.82
N ASN A 144 9.65 -6.02 16.40
CA ASN A 144 10.86 -6.79 16.70
C ASN A 144 11.32 -7.65 15.51
N PHE A 145 11.36 -7.06 14.32
CA PHE A 145 11.62 -7.78 13.07
C PHE A 145 13.12 -7.80 12.73
N GLU A 146 13.75 -8.96 12.89
CA GLU A 146 15.19 -9.16 12.76
C GLU A 146 15.64 -9.67 11.38
N GLU A 147 14.71 -10.00 10.48
CA GLU A 147 15.07 -10.53 9.17
C GLU A 147 15.74 -9.46 8.29
N LYS A 148 16.54 -9.93 7.33
CA LYS A 148 17.31 -9.04 6.43
C LYS A 148 16.40 -8.25 5.48
N ASP A 149 15.30 -8.86 5.06
CA ASP A 149 14.30 -8.26 4.16
C ASP A 149 13.52 -7.13 4.85
N ALA A 150 12.75 -6.37 4.08
CA ALA A 150 11.90 -5.33 4.65
C ALA A 150 10.85 -5.96 5.59
N PRO A 151 10.54 -5.34 6.75
CA PRO A 151 9.42 -5.80 7.57
C PRO A 151 8.14 -5.77 6.72
N PRO A 152 7.23 -6.74 6.85
CA PRO A 152 5.98 -6.70 6.10
C PRO A 152 5.19 -5.44 6.44
N HIS A 153 4.81 -4.68 5.41
CA HIS A 153 4.12 -3.40 5.58
C HIS A 153 3.29 -3.06 4.34
N ASN A 154 2.34 -2.15 4.51
CA ASN A 154 1.72 -1.44 3.40
C ASN A 154 2.28 -0.04 3.30
N VAL A 155 2.43 0.45 2.07
CA VAL A 155 2.69 1.85 1.76
C VAL A 155 1.48 2.39 1.03
N ILE A 156 1.05 3.58 1.42
CA ILE A 156 -0.01 4.33 0.77
C ILE A 156 0.48 5.76 0.57
N MET A 157 0.35 6.28 -0.65
CA MET A 157 0.58 7.68 -0.95
C MET A 157 -0.72 8.31 -1.47
N TRP A 158 -1.22 9.31 -0.76
CA TRP A 158 -2.47 10.00 -1.06
C TRP A 158 -2.47 11.42 -0.48
N ALA A 159 -2.98 12.40 -1.23
CA ALA A 159 -3.15 13.79 -0.76
C ALA A 159 -1.93 14.32 0.01
N ASP A 160 -0.74 14.16 -0.57
CA ASP A 160 0.54 14.59 0.02
C ASP A 160 0.95 13.88 1.32
N HIS A 161 0.27 12.78 1.66
CA HIS A 161 0.61 11.92 2.79
C HIS A 161 1.28 10.63 2.35
N LEU A 162 2.33 10.25 3.05
CA LEU A 162 2.91 8.90 3.05
C LEU A 162 2.45 8.19 4.32
N ILE A 163 1.73 7.08 4.15
CA ILE A 163 1.19 6.27 5.24
C ILE A 163 1.82 4.88 5.17
N ILE A 164 2.31 4.40 6.31
CA ILE A 164 2.90 3.07 6.46
C ILE A 164 2.10 2.28 7.50
N VAL A 165 1.60 1.11 7.11
CA VAL A 165 0.90 0.19 8.02
C VAL A 165 1.78 -1.05 8.24
N PRO A 166 2.37 -1.26 9.43
CA PRO A 166 3.05 -2.51 9.78
C PRO A 166 2.08 -3.70 9.74
N ARG A 167 2.45 -4.79 9.06
CA ARG A 167 1.56 -5.91 8.79
C ARG A 167 2.01 -7.20 9.48
N ARG A 168 1.08 -7.85 10.17
CA ARG A 168 1.30 -9.14 10.84
C ARG A 168 0.85 -10.32 10.00
N ALA A 169 -0.18 -10.17 9.19
CA ALA A 169 -0.70 -11.21 8.29
C ALA A 169 -1.46 -10.56 7.12
N GLY A 170 -1.51 -11.26 5.98
CA GLY A 170 -2.30 -10.85 4.82
C GLY A 170 -3.77 -11.25 4.92
N CYS A 171 -4.08 -12.28 5.70
CA CYS A 171 -5.40 -12.89 5.87
C CYS A 171 -5.53 -13.51 7.27
N THR A 172 -6.73 -13.52 7.83
CA THR A 172 -7.12 -14.24 9.04
C THR A 172 -8.48 -14.90 8.81
N GLU A 173 -8.58 -16.22 9.03
CA GLU A 173 -9.83 -16.99 8.87
C GLU A 173 -10.61 -16.69 7.56
N GLY A 174 -9.91 -16.45 6.45
CA GLY A 174 -10.52 -16.13 5.15
C GLY A 174 -10.84 -14.65 4.91
N ALA A 175 -10.70 -13.79 5.91
CA ALA A 175 -10.79 -12.34 5.81
C ALA A 175 -9.41 -11.74 5.50
N SER A 176 -9.22 -11.26 4.26
CA SER A 176 -7.95 -10.70 3.78
C SER A 176 -8.02 -9.20 3.53
N ALA A 177 -6.88 -8.52 3.72
CA ALA A 177 -6.73 -7.11 3.40
C ALA A 177 -5.35 -6.82 2.81
N ASN A 178 -5.32 -6.01 1.76
CA ASN A 178 -4.13 -5.33 1.28
C ASN A 178 -4.08 -3.90 1.85
N ALA A 179 -3.21 -3.04 1.33
CA ALA A 179 -3.13 -1.63 1.70
C ALA A 179 -4.47 -0.90 1.63
N GLY A 180 -5.24 -1.09 0.55
CA GLY A 180 -6.57 -0.50 0.41
C GLY A 180 -7.53 -0.99 1.51
N GLY A 181 -7.55 -2.30 1.77
CA GLY A 181 -8.35 -2.92 2.82
C GLY A 181 -8.01 -2.43 4.22
N MET A 182 -6.72 -2.26 4.52
CA MET A 182 -6.27 -1.73 5.81
C MET A 182 -6.77 -0.31 6.05
N LEU A 183 -6.93 0.49 4.99
CA LEU A 183 -7.49 1.84 5.08
C LEU A 183 -9.00 1.89 4.79
N GLY A 184 -9.70 0.75 4.86
CA GLY A 184 -11.17 0.66 4.79
C GLY A 184 -11.77 0.36 3.42
N SER A 185 -10.97 0.14 2.37
CA SER A 185 -11.42 -0.37 1.06
C SER A 185 -11.30 -1.90 1.00
N VAL A 186 -12.21 -2.63 1.62
CA VAL A 186 -12.13 -4.10 1.65
C VAL A 186 -12.58 -4.70 0.32
N TRP A 187 -11.71 -5.50 -0.32
CA TRP A 187 -12.00 -6.15 -1.59
C TRP A 187 -12.19 -7.64 -1.39
N VAL A 188 -13.36 -8.14 -1.76
CA VAL A 188 -13.75 -9.54 -1.57
C VAL A 188 -14.32 -10.11 -2.86
N THR A 189 -14.11 -11.40 -3.09
CA THR A 189 -14.51 -12.11 -4.31
C THR A 189 -15.92 -12.70 -4.24
N GLY A 190 -16.57 -12.67 -3.06
CA GLY A 190 -17.90 -13.20 -2.88
C GLY A 190 -18.41 -13.12 -1.45
N GLN A 191 -19.68 -13.51 -1.26
CA GLN A 191 -20.42 -13.36 0.00
C GLN A 191 -19.76 -14.09 1.18
N ALA A 192 -19.20 -15.29 0.96
CA ALA A 192 -18.56 -16.05 2.03
C ALA A 192 -17.42 -15.28 2.73
N HIS A 193 -16.65 -14.48 1.98
CA HIS A 193 -15.60 -13.65 2.58
C HIS A 193 -16.19 -12.47 3.36
N ILE A 194 -17.31 -11.90 2.91
CA ILE A 194 -18.04 -10.87 3.68
C ILE A 194 -18.51 -11.45 5.00
N ASP A 195 -19.07 -12.66 4.97
CA ASP A 195 -19.60 -13.33 6.16
C ASP A 195 -18.49 -13.57 7.20
N GLU A 196 -17.27 -13.93 6.78
CA GLU A 196 -16.12 -14.04 7.70
C GLU A 196 -15.71 -12.70 8.29
N TRP A 197 -15.63 -11.64 7.48
CA TRP A 197 -15.36 -10.28 7.97
C TRP A 197 -16.37 -9.83 9.04
N LEU A 198 -17.66 -10.14 8.82
CA LEU A 198 -18.73 -9.79 9.75
C LEU A 198 -18.74 -10.68 11.01
N ARG A 199 -18.47 -11.98 10.86
CA ARG A 199 -18.40 -12.94 11.97
C ARG A 199 -17.26 -12.60 12.94
N ILE A 200 -16.08 -12.29 12.41
CA ILE A 200 -14.90 -11.90 13.21
C ILE A 200 -15.07 -10.47 13.73
N GLY A 201 -15.69 -9.60 12.92
CA GLY A 201 -15.84 -8.17 13.14
C GLY A 201 -14.73 -7.37 12.49
N CYS A 202 -15.08 -6.37 11.66
CA CYS A 202 -14.12 -5.65 10.80
C CYS A 202 -12.94 -5.06 11.56
N ALA A 203 -13.17 -4.47 12.73
CA ALA A 203 -12.09 -3.91 13.56
C ALA A 203 -11.17 -4.99 14.13
N ASN A 204 -11.69 -6.19 14.44
CA ASN A 204 -10.90 -7.31 14.92
C ASN A 204 -10.03 -7.89 13.80
N VAL A 205 -10.59 -8.05 12.59
CA VAL A 205 -9.82 -8.44 11.40
C VAL A 205 -8.66 -7.46 11.19
N LEU A 206 -8.93 -6.16 11.12
CA LEU A 206 -7.89 -5.14 10.92
C LEU A 206 -6.84 -5.14 12.04
N ARG A 207 -7.25 -5.36 13.30
CA ARG A 207 -6.34 -5.50 14.44
C ARG A 207 -5.41 -6.71 14.31
N GLU A 208 -5.91 -7.82 13.80
CA GLU A 208 -5.12 -9.04 13.60
C GLU A 208 -4.15 -8.95 12.42
N LEU A 209 -4.60 -8.31 11.33
CA LEU A 209 -3.79 -8.13 10.12
C LEU A 209 -2.68 -7.07 10.29
N GLY A 210 -2.92 -6.05 11.11
CA GLY A 210 -1.94 -5.02 11.50
C GLY A 210 -1.30 -5.29 12.86
N VAL A 211 -0.38 -4.42 13.30
CA VAL A 211 0.06 -4.41 14.70
C VAL A 211 -1.02 -3.72 15.54
N PRO A 212 -1.59 -4.35 16.59
CA PRO A 212 -2.67 -3.74 17.38
C PRO A 212 -2.29 -2.37 17.98
N SER A 213 -3.22 -1.42 17.94
CA SER A 213 -3.15 -0.22 18.79
C SER A 213 -3.38 -0.62 20.25
N GLN A 214 -2.82 0.13 21.20
CA GLN A 214 -3.16 -0.02 22.62
C GLN A 214 -4.63 0.36 22.89
#